data_AF-A0A8T5F7R5-F1
#
_entry.id   AF-A0A8T5F7R5-F1
#
_cell.length_a   1.000
_cell.length_b   1.000
_cell.length_c   1.000
_cell.angle_alpha   90.00
_cell.angle_beta   90.00
_cell.angle_gamma   90.00
#
_symmetry.space_group_name_H-M   'P 1'
#
loop_
_entity.id
_entity.type
_entity.pdbx_description
1 polymer ?
#
loop_
_entity_poly.entity_id
_entity_poly.type
_entity_poly.pdbx_seq_one_letter_code
_entity_poly.pdbx_strand_id
1 'polypeptide(L)'
;EEIHEIQRIWRMEQGDWKNTAYSIYQEVTGKNLNSVQNELGNFDETEQKLLEDTCSTHNISFKLVSNLLNLELKSQGANRHSKIFDKIRSELSKEWRDLENKEEFEIIMEKLKVKKDIQDKIKPTPVTLVKGGGK
;
A
#
# COMPACT_ATOMS: atom_id res chain seq x y z
N GLU A 1 -18.62 14.39 -10.37
CA GLU A 1 -18.25 14.31 -8.95
C GLU A 1 -17.74 12.91 -8.59
N GLU A 2 -18.56 11.85 -8.74
CA GLU A 2 -18.16 10.46 -8.41
C GLU A 2 -16.89 9.97 -9.12
N ILE A 3 -16.77 10.22 -10.42
CA ILE A 3 -15.60 9.76 -11.19
C ILE A 3 -14.27 10.40 -10.74
N HIS A 4 -14.32 11.65 -10.25
CA HIS A 4 -13.13 12.31 -9.70
C HIS A 4 -12.69 11.65 -8.40
N GLU A 5 -13.64 11.21 -7.58
CA GLU A 5 -13.35 10.49 -6.34
C GLU A 5 -12.78 9.09 -6.62
N ILE A 6 -13.32 8.38 -7.61
CA ILE A 6 -12.76 7.11 -8.09
C ILE A 6 -11.30 7.31 -8.53
N GLN A 7 -11.06 8.32 -9.38
CA GLN A 7 -9.70 8.60 -9.86
C GLN A 7 -8.76 9.00 -8.72
N ARG A 8 -9.25 9.76 -7.72
CA ARG A 8 -8.49 10.12 -6.53
C ARG A 8 -8.09 8.88 -5.75
N ILE A 9 -9.00 7.94 -5.52
CA ILE A 9 -8.72 6.68 -4.81
C ILE A 9 -7.69 5.85 -5.58
N TRP A 10 -7.88 5.65 -6.89
CA TRP A 10 -6.97 4.85 -7.71
C TRP A 10 -5.56 5.45 -7.75
N ARG A 11 -5.45 6.78 -7.89
CA ARG A 11 -4.16 7.48 -7.80
C ARG A 11 -3.50 7.30 -6.44
N MET A 12 -4.29 7.40 -5.37
CA MET A 12 -3.77 7.39 -4.02
C MET A 12 -3.36 6.00 -3.54
N GLU A 13 -4.12 4.97 -3.90
CA GLU A 13 -3.99 3.61 -3.33
C GLU A 13 -3.40 2.60 -4.32
N GLN A 14 -3.65 2.77 -5.62
CA GLN A 14 -3.17 1.85 -6.66
C GLN A 14 -2.01 2.43 -7.48
N GLY A 15 -1.68 3.71 -7.30
CA GLY A 15 -0.64 4.39 -8.07
C GLY A 15 -1.04 4.71 -9.52
N ASP A 16 -2.34 4.80 -9.81
CA ASP A 16 -2.83 5.14 -11.15
C ASP A 16 -2.63 6.63 -11.46
N TRP A 17 -1.52 6.97 -12.11
CA TRP A 17 -1.19 8.35 -12.48
C TRP A 17 -1.61 8.71 -13.91
N LYS A 18 -1.82 7.70 -14.75
CA LYS A 18 -2.30 7.81 -16.14
C LYS A 18 -3.79 8.16 -16.30
N ASN A 19 -4.52 8.35 -15.21
CA ASN A 19 -5.94 8.70 -15.18
C ASN A 19 -6.88 7.65 -15.83
N THR A 20 -6.67 6.37 -15.50
CA THR A 20 -7.40 5.25 -16.10
C THR A 20 -8.92 5.37 -15.93
N ALA A 21 -9.40 5.87 -14.78
CA ALA A 21 -10.84 6.00 -14.54
C ALA A 21 -11.48 7.01 -15.51
N TYR A 22 -10.80 8.10 -15.83
CA TYR A 22 -11.29 9.07 -16.82
C TYR A 22 -11.28 8.50 -18.23
N SER A 23 -10.25 7.74 -18.60
CA SER A 23 -10.19 7.04 -19.89
C SER A 23 -11.37 6.08 -20.07
N ILE A 24 -11.65 5.25 -19.07
CA ILE A 24 -12.78 4.31 -19.07
C ILE A 24 -14.11 5.07 -19.14
N TYR A 25 -14.25 6.15 -18.36
CA TYR A 25 -15.48 6.96 -18.37
C TYR A 25 -15.75 7.57 -19.76
N GLN A 26 -14.71 8.08 -20.41
CA GLN A 26 -14.81 8.62 -21.77
C GLN A 26 -15.19 7.53 -22.78
N GLU A 27 -14.59 6.35 -22.69
CA GLU A 27 -14.88 5.21 -23.57
C GLU A 27 -16.35 4.77 -23.46
N VAL A 28 -16.86 4.65 -22.23
CA VAL A 28 -18.22 4.15 -21.97
C VAL A 28 -19.30 5.22 -22.24
N THR A 29 -19.04 6.48 -21.92
CA THR A 29 -20.07 7.54 -21.96
C THR A 29 -19.94 8.50 -23.14
N GLY A 30 -18.79 8.48 -23.84
CA GLY A 30 -18.45 9.45 -24.88
C GLY A 30 -18.15 10.87 -24.38
N LYS A 31 -18.22 11.12 -23.06
CA LYS A 31 -17.99 12.45 -22.47
C LYS A 31 -16.54 12.57 -22.01
N ASN A 32 -15.84 13.59 -22.51
CA ASN A 32 -14.47 13.87 -22.13
C ASN A 32 -14.41 14.74 -20.86
N LEU A 33 -13.63 14.30 -19.87
CA LEU A 33 -13.43 15.01 -18.59
C LEU A 33 -11.97 15.46 -18.38
N ASN A 34 -11.15 15.51 -19.44
CA ASN A 34 -9.68 15.66 -19.39
C ASN A 34 -9.16 17.03 -18.93
N SER A 35 -9.97 17.83 -18.23
CA SER A 35 -9.60 19.22 -17.88
C SER A 35 -9.35 19.46 -16.39
N VAL A 36 -9.38 18.44 -15.52
CA VAL A 36 -9.12 18.67 -14.09
C VAL A 36 -7.63 18.66 -13.83
N GLN A 37 -7.08 19.86 -13.62
CA GLN A 37 -5.71 20.11 -13.20
C GLN A 37 -5.41 19.31 -11.91
N ASN A 38 -4.33 18.53 -11.93
CA ASN A 38 -3.95 17.66 -10.81
C ASN A 38 -3.67 18.47 -9.53
N GLU A 39 -4.44 18.24 -8.47
CA GLU A 39 -4.26 18.93 -7.19
C GLU A 39 -3.08 18.38 -6.35
N LEU A 40 -2.52 17.22 -6.73
CA LEU A 40 -1.60 16.44 -5.88
C LEU A 40 -0.15 16.30 -6.42
N GLY A 41 0.18 16.95 -7.53
CA GLY A 41 1.53 16.94 -8.12
C GLY A 41 1.57 16.48 -9.58
N ASN A 42 2.75 16.67 -10.21
CA ASN A 42 2.97 16.53 -11.65
C ASN A 42 3.14 15.09 -12.15
N PHE A 43 2.81 14.05 -11.36
CA PHE A 43 2.95 12.68 -11.86
C PHE A 43 1.91 12.35 -12.93
N ASP A 44 2.42 11.98 -14.10
CA ASP A 44 1.69 11.53 -15.27
C ASP A 44 2.07 10.09 -15.68
N GLU A 45 1.62 9.69 -16.86
CA GLU A 45 1.88 8.35 -17.43
C GLU A 45 3.38 8.04 -17.54
N THR A 46 4.20 9.04 -17.83
CA THR A 46 5.66 8.93 -17.98
C THR A 46 6.31 8.54 -16.66
N GLU A 47 5.98 9.23 -15.56
CA GLU A 47 6.53 8.88 -14.25
C GLU A 47 6.01 7.53 -13.76
N GLN A 48 4.76 7.19 -14.09
CA GLN A 48 4.20 5.88 -13.73
C GLN A 48 5.00 4.77 -14.41
N LYS A 49 5.22 4.88 -15.71
CA LYS A 49 5.97 3.91 -16.48
C LYS A 49 7.41 3.79 -15.98
N LEU A 50 8.08 4.91 -15.72
CA LEU A 50 9.42 4.92 -15.14
C LEU A 50 9.48 4.19 -13.79
N LEU A 51 8.47 4.42 -12.93
CA LEU A 51 8.39 3.77 -11.64
C LEU A 51 8.12 2.27 -11.78
N GLU A 52 7.21 1.86 -12.68
CA GLU A 52 6.93 0.45 -13.00
C GLU A 52 8.19 -0.27 -13.49
N ASP A 53 8.94 0.32 -14.42
CA ASP A 53 10.18 -0.25 -14.96
C ASP A 53 11.25 -0.40 -13.87
N THR A 54 11.41 0.63 -13.03
CA THR A 54 12.37 0.63 -11.92
C THR A 54 12.01 -0.43 -10.88
N CYS A 55 10.73 -0.51 -10.49
CA CYS A 55 10.24 -1.47 -9.52
C CYS A 55 10.41 -2.92 -10.02
N SER A 56 10.10 -3.16 -11.30
CA SER A 56 10.27 -4.45 -11.95
C SER A 56 11.74 -4.89 -11.96
N THR A 57 12.65 -3.96 -12.25
CA THR A 57 14.10 -4.22 -12.24
C THR A 57 14.63 -4.65 -10.87
N HIS A 58 14.07 -4.10 -9.80
CA HIS A 58 14.50 -4.38 -8.42
C HIS A 58 13.63 -5.43 -7.70
N ASN A 59 12.64 -6.02 -8.37
CA ASN A 59 11.65 -6.93 -7.77
C ASN A 59 10.97 -6.33 -6.53
N ILE A 60 10.58 -5.05 -6.63
CA ILE A 60 9.86 -4.30 -5.61
C ILE A 60 8.42 -4.06 -6.08
N SER A 61 7.45 -4.09 -5.18
CA SER A 61 6.06 -3.80 -5.52
C SER A 61 5.88 -2.32 -5.92
N PHE A 62 5.39 -2.10 -7.14
CA PHE A 62 5.02 -0.76 -7.63
C PHE A 62 4.04 -0.05 -6.69
N LYS A 63 3.01 -0.77 -6.20
CA LYS A 63 2.00 -0.21 -5.30
C LYS A 63 2.60 0.29 -4.00
N LEU A 64 3.60 -0.38 -3.45
CA LEU A 64 4.28 0.08 -2.25
C LEU A 64 4.97 1.43 -2.49
N VAL A 65 5.79 1.52 -3.54
CA VAL A 65 6.60 2.71 -3.79
C VAL A 65 5.73 3.91 -4.16
N SER A 66 4.67 3.71 -4.96
CA SER A 66 3.72 4.78 -5.29
C SER A 66 2.99 5.30 -4.05
N ASN A 67 2.56 4.41 -3.13
CA ASN A 67 1.97 4.80 -1.85
C ASN A 67 2.95 5.59 -0.98
N LEU A 68 4.22 5.18 -0.92
CA LEU A 68 5.25 5.91 -0.16
C LEU A 68 5.50 7.32 -0.74
N LEU A 69 5.59 7.46 -2.06
CA LEU A 69 5.73 8.76 -2.73
C LEU A 69 4.53 9.67 -2.45
N ASN A 70 3.32 9.11 -2.51
CA ASN A 70 2.09 9.80 -2.18
C ASN A 70 2.05 10.26 -0.71
N LEU A 71 2.55 9.44 0.22
CA LEU A 71 2.67 9.81 1.64
C LEU A 71 3.65 10.97 1.84
N GLU A 72 4.79 10.94 1.15
CA GLU A 72 5.78 12.02 1.18
C GLU A 72 5.19 13.33 0.64
N LEU A 73 4.58 13.31 -0.55
CA LEU A 73 3.93 14.47 -1.15
C LEU A 73 2.87 15.10 -0.22
N LYS A 74 2.03 14.28 0.42
CA LYS A 74 1.03 14.76 1.39
C LYS A 74 1.62 15.36 2.66
N SER A 75 2.87 15.03 2.96
CA SER A 75 3.57 15.49 4.15
C SER A 75 4.37 16.78 3.91
N GLN A 76 4.58 17.18 2.66
CA GLN A 76 5.25 18.43 2.30
C GLN A 76 4.44 19.63 2.81
N GLY A 77 4.97 20.29 3.84
CA GLY A 77 4.35 21.44 4.51
C GLY A 77 4.88 21.62 5.93
N ALA A 78 5.10 22.88 6.33
CA ALA A 78 5.69 23.22 7.63
C ALA A 78 4.92 22.56 8.79
N ASN A 79 5.62 21.74 9.59
CA ASN A 79 5.16 21.02 10.80
C ASN A 79 4.50 19.63 10.67
N ARG A 80 4.54 18.93 9.53
CA ARG A 80 3.87 17.60 9.39
C ARG A 80 4.78 16.35 9.50
N HIS A 81 6.09 16.54 9.60
CA HIS A 81 7.07 15.44 9.54
C HIS A 81 7.04 14.50 10.76
N SER A 82 6.52 14.89 11.92
CA SER A 82 6.50 13.99 13.08
C SER A 82 5.51 12.82 12.94
N LYS A 83 4.42 13.01 12.18
CA LYS A 83 3.37 11.99 11.98
C LYS A 83 3.55 11.16 10.70
N ILE A 84 4.54 11.47 9.87
CA ILE A 84 4.77 10.72 8.63
C ILE A 84 5.35 9.34 8.91
N PHE A 85 6.22 9.22 9.92
CA PHE A 85 6.90 7.97 10.24
C PHE A 85 5.93 6.87 10.65
N ASP A 86 4.91 7.18 11.44
CA ASP A 86 3.88 6.21 11.81
C ASP A 86 3.10 5.72 10.57
N LYS A 87 2.82 6.63 9.62
CA LYS A 87 2.14 6.27 8.36
C LYS A 87 3.03 5.42 7.47
N ILE A 88 4.30 5.79 7.30
CA ILE A 88 5.28 4.99 6.55
C ILE A 88 5.40 3.61 7.17
N ARG A 89 5.51 3.52 8.50
CA ARG A 89 5.57 2.25 9.22
C ARG A 89 4.33 1.40 8.98
N SER A 90 3.15 2.02 9.03
CA SER A 90 1.89 1.33 8.72
C SER A 90 1.86 0.84 7.27
N GLU A 91 2.38 1.62 6.33
CA GLU A 91 2.44 1.25 4.91
C GLU A 91 3.39 0.08 4.70
N LEU A 92 4.60 0.15 5.25
CA LEU A 92 5.60 -0.92 5.18
C LEU A 92 5.18 -2.22 5.88
N SER A 93 4.23 -2.16 6.83
CA SER A 93 3.71 -3.35 7.50
C SER A 93 2.64 -4.12 6.70
N LYS A 94 2.11 -3.53 5.62
CA LYS A 94 1.12 -4.19 4.75
C LYS A 94 1.79 -5.24 3.86
N GLU A 95 0.98 -6.16 3.34
CA GLU A 95 1.41 -7.11 2.33
C GLU A 95 1.20 -6.50 0.94
N TRP A 96 2.29 -6.37 0.19
CA TRP A 96 2.34 -5.65 -1.09
C TRP A 96 2.54 -6.55 -2.30
N ARG A 97 2.78 -7.83 -2.04
CA ARG A 97 2.82 -8.89 -3.04
C ARG A 97 1.43 -9.12 -3.62
N ASP A 98 1.41 -9.72 -4.80
CA ASP A 98 0.18 -9.91 -5.52
C ASP A 98 -0.59 -11.09 -4.92
N LEU A 99 -1.72 -10.78 -4.26
CA LEU A 99 -2.60 -11.79 -3.69
C LEU A 99 -3.53 -12.44 -4.72
N GLU A 100 -3.68 -11.84 -5.90
CA GLU A 100 -4.42 -12.43 -7.02
C GLU A 100 -3.59 -13.51 -7.70
N ASN A 101 -2.27 -13.43 -7.59
CA ASN A 101 -1.36 -14.49 -7.99
C ASN A 101 -1.40 -15.65 -6.97
N LYS A 102 -1.97 -16.77 -7.41
CA LYS A 102 -2.10 -17.99 -6.59
C LYS A 102 -0.76 -18.51 -6.05
N GLU A 103 0.31 -18.43 -6.83
CA GLU A 103 1.62 -18.93 -6.41
C GLU A 103 2.21 -18.07 -5.30
N GLU A 104 2.15 -16.74 -5.45
CA GLU A 104 2.60 -15.82 -4.40
C GLU A 104 1.75 -15.95 -3.14
N PHE A 105 0.43 -16.11 -3.29
CA PHE A 105 -0.50 -16.31 -2.19
C PHE A 105 -0.14 -17.54 -1.36
N GLU A 106 0.09 -18.70 -1.99
CA GLU A 106 0.47 -19.93 -1.27
C GLU A 106 1.80 -19.75 -0.53
N ILE A 107 2.80 -19.14 -1.17
CA ILE A 107 4.10 -18.84 -0.53
C ILE A 107 3.92 -17.94 0.70
N ILE A 108 3.04 -16.92 0.61
CA ILE A 108 2.73 -16.04 1.73
C ILE A 108 2.11 -16.83 2.88
N MET A 109 1.09 -17.65 2.58
CA MET A 109 0.37 -18.43 3.58
C MET A 109 1.27 -19.44 4.28
N GLU A 110 2.19 -20.08 3.56
CA GLU A 110 3.19 -20.96 4.13
C GLU A 110 4.12 -20.22 5.10
N LYS A 111 4.69 -19.07 4.67
CA LYS A 111 5.56 -18.25 5.52
C LYS A 111 4.84 -17.77 6.80
N LEU A 112 3.54 -17.45 6.71
CA LEU A 112 2.74 -17.04 7.86
C LEU A 112 2.51 -18.20 8.85
N LYS A 113 2.26 -19.42 8.36
CA LYS A 113 2.14 -20.62 9.21
C LYS A 113 3.43 -20.86 9.99
N VAL A 114 4.58 -20.85 9.30
CA VAL A 114 5.90 -21.03 9.93
C VAL A 114 6.15 -19.98 11.02
N LYS A 115 5.84 -18.71 10.75
CA LYS A 115 5.99 -17.63 11.73
C LYS A 115 5.11 -17.83 12.96
N LYS A 116 3.87 -18.30 12.77
CA LYS A 116 2.94 -18.60 13.87
C LYS A 116 3.45 -19.76 14.73
N ASP A 117 3.92 -20.84 14.11
CA ASP A 117 4.47 -21.99 14.82
C ASP A 117 5.71 -21.61 15.65
N ILE A 118 6.58 -20.75 15.11
CA ILE A 118 7.72 -20.20 15.85
C ILE A 118 7.25 -19.34 17.03
N GLN A 119 6.26 -18.45 16.84
CA GLN A 119 5.73 -17.62 17.92
C GLN A 119 5.08 -18.45 19.04
N ASP A 120 4.35 -19.50 18.70
CA ASP A 120 3.69 -20.35 19.68
C ASP A 120 4.70 -21.20 20.48
N LYS A 121 5.85 -21.55 19.88
CA LYS A 121 6.98 -22.20 20.59
C LYS A 121 7.75 -21.26 21.51
N ILE A 122 7.74 -19.96 21.25
CA ILE A 122 8.50 -18.95 22.04
C ILE A 122 7.66 -18.38 23.19
N LYS A 123 6.33 -18.48 23.16
CA LYS A 123 5.47 -18.04 24.27
C LYS A 123 5.80 -18.86 25.53
N PRO A 124 6.29 -18.24 26.63
CA PRO A 124 6.61 -18.98 27.84
C PRO A 124 5.34 -19.61 28.40
N THR A 125 5.43 -20.88 28.79
CA THR A 125 4.40 -21.59 29.56
C THR A 125 3.97 -20.70 30.73
N PRO A 126 2.67 -20.48 30.98
CA PRO A 126 2.24 -19.69 32.12
C PRO A 126 2.85 -20.32 33.38
N VAL A 127 3.69 -19.55 34.09
CA VAL A 127 4.18 -19.98 35.40
C VAL A 127 2.96 -20.07 36.30
N THR A 128 2.47 -21.29 36.53
CA THR A 128 1.45 -21.56 37.54
C THR A 128 2.06 -21.18 38.89
N LEU A 129 1.69 -20.00 39.40
CA LEU A 129 1.90 -19.62 40.79
C LEU A 129 1.14 -20.64 41.64
N VAL A 130 1.85 -21.69 42.07
CA VAL A 130 1.39 -22.56 43.15
C VAL A 130 1.26 -21.65 44.37
N LYS A 131 0.03 -21.24 44.70
CA LYS A 131 -0.29 -20.65 46.00
C LYS A 131 0.00 -21.74 47.03
N GLY A 132 1.20 -21.70 47.60
CA GLY A 132 1.57 -22.49 48.75
C GLY A 132 0.63 -22.16 49.89
N GLY A 133 -0.32 -23.05 50.15
CA GLY A 133 -0.99 -23.15 51.42
C GLY A 133 0.03 -23.66 52.44
N GLY A 134 0.46 -22.79 53.34
CA GLY A 134 1.25 -23.11 54.51
C GLY A 134 0.51 -22.55 55.73
N LYS A 135 0.15 -23.47 56.63
CA LYS A 135 -0.57 -23.25 57.89
C LYS A 135 0.11 -22.24 58.82
#